data_AF-A0A1G8JBM7-F1
#
_entry.id   AF-A0A1G8JBM7-F1
#
_cell.length_a   1.000
_cell.length_b   1.000
_cell.length_c   1.000
_cell.angle_alpha   90.00
_cell.angle_beta   90.00
_cell.angle_gamma   90.00
#
_symmetry.space_group_name_H-M   'P 1'
#
loop_
_entity.id
_entity.type
_entity.pdbx_description
1 polymer ?
#
loop_
_entity_poly.entity_id
_entity_poly.type
_entity_poly.pdbx_seq_one_letter_code
_entity_poly.pdbx_strand_id
1 'polypeptide(L)' 'MKTVKGKFETTETMVSALLKEERVGVLTEIDIQITLKEKLNKNFRKHKILGACDPPFAFK' A
#
# COMPACT_ATOMS: atom_id res chain seq x y z
N MET A 1 14.42 1.88 -6.45
CA MET A 1 13.23 1.04 -6.25
C MET A 1 13.69 -0.30 -5.68
N LYS A 2 13.19 -0.72 -4.51
CA LYS A 2 13.48 -2.06 -3.97
C LYS A 2 12.46 -3.06 -4.51
N THR A 3 12.91 -4.26 -4.87
CA THR A 3 12.05 -5.35 -5.33
C THR A 3 12.19 -6.52 -4.38
N VAL A 4 11.06 -7.11 -3.99
CA VAL A 4 10.99 -8.27 -3.10
C VAL A 4 10.32 -9.42 -3.84
N LYS A 5 10.81 -10.65 -3.62
CA LYS A 5 10.23 -11.86 -4.20
C LYS A 5 9.13 -12.38 -3.27
N GLY A 6 7.93 -12.62 -3.79
CA GLY A 6 6.81 -13.12 -3.00
C GLY A 6 5.47 -13.03 -3.72
N LYS A 7 4.42 -13.59 -3.10
CA LYS A 7 3.03 -13.37 -3.52
C LYS A 7 2.59 -11.97 -3.09
N PHE A 8 1.74 -11.33 -3.90
CA PHE A 8 1.31 -9.95 -3.66
C PHE A 8 0.64 -9.79 -2.29
N GLU A 9 -0.29 -10.68 -1.96
CA GLU A 9 -1.09 -10.65 -0.72
C GLU A 9 -0.22 -10.87 0.53
N THR A 10 0.72 -11.82 0.45
CA THR A 10 1.66 -12.09 1.54
C THR A 10 2.61 -10.91 1.74
N THR A 11 3.09 -10.32 0.64
CA THR A 11 4.01 -9.17 0.68
C THR A 11 3.31 -7.94 1.25
N GLU A 12 2.07 -7.69 0.84
CA GLU A 12 1.23 -6.61 1.36
C GLU A 12 1.06 -6.72 2.87
N THR A 13 0.67 -7.91 3.35
CA THR A 13 0.47 -8.15 4.79
C THR A 13 1.77 -7.94 5.58
N MET A 14 2.90 -8.43 5.05
CA MET A 14 4.21 -8.27 5.66
C MET A 14 4.63 -6.79 5.72
N VAL A 15 4.42 -6.02 4.65
CA VAL A 15 4.73 -4.58 4.61
C VAL A 15 3.91 -3.83 5.65
N SER A 16 2.60 -4.08 5.74
CA SER A 16 1.73 -3.42 6.73
C SER A 16 2.09 -3.78 8.17
N ALA A 17 2.60 -4.99 8.43
CA ALA A 17 3.10 -5.38 9.75
C ALA A 17 4.40 -4.63 10.10
N LEU A 18 5.38 -4.61 9.19
CA LEU A 18 6.66 -3.93 9.40
C LEU A 18 6.50 -2.42 9.58
N LEU A 19 5.59 -1.78 8.83
CA LEU A 19 5.29 -0.36 9.02
C LEU A 19 4.80 -0.06 10.44
N LYS A 20 3.94 -0.93 10.99
CA LYS A 20 3.45 -0.78 12.38
C LYS A 20 4.56 -0.94 13.41
N GLU A 21 5.49 -1.87 13.21
CA GLU A 21 6.67 -2.04 14.09
C GLU A 21 7.53 -0.77 14.14
N GLU A 22 7.65 -0.08 13.00
CA GLU A 22 8.37 1.19 12.86
C GLU A 22 7.54 2.42 13.27
N ARG A 23 6.39 2.25 13.94
CA ARG A 23 5.44 3.31 14.34
C ARG A 23 4.81 4.09 13.18
N VAL A 24 4.88 3.55 11.96
CA VAL A 24 4.25 4.10 10.77
C VAL A 24 2.88 3.45 10.59
N GLY A 25 1.81 4.25 10.71
CA GLY A 25 0.45 3.79 10.46
C GLY A 25 0.07 3.92 8.99
N VAL A 26 -0.69 2.95 8.45
CA VAL A 26 -1.34 3.09 7.13
C VAL A 26 -2.63 3.91 7.31
N LEU A 27 -2.69 5.07 6.68
CA LEU A 27 -3.83 6.00 6.72
C LEU A 27 -4.81 5.76 5.57
N THR A 28 -4.28 5.44 4.39
CA THR A 28 -5.08 5.27 3.17
C THR A 28 -4.58 4.08 2.36
N GLU A 29 -5.52 3.36 1.77
CA GLU A 29 -5.24 2.27 0.85
C GLU A 29 -6.04 2.50 -0.43
N ILE A 30 -5.35 2.49 -1.56
CA ILE A 30 -5.98 2.70 -2.87
C ILE A 30 -5.70 1.48 -3.73
N ASP A 31 -6.75 0.76 -4.07
CA ASP A 31 -6.68 -0.30 -5.08
C ASP A 31 -6.81 0.32 -6.48
N ILE A 32 -5.68 0.41 -7.18
CA ILE A 32 -5.63 0.99 -8.53
C ILE A 32 -6.30 0.07 -9.55
N GLN A 33 -6.28 -1.24 -9.32
CA GLN A 33 -6.96 -2.19 -10.22
C GLN A 33 -8.47 -1.94 -10.19
N ILE A 34 -9.07 -1.80 -9.00
CA ILE A 34 -10.50 -1.49 -8.85
C ILE A 34 -10.79 -0.11 -9.42
N THR A 35 -10.02 0.91 -9.03
CA THR A 35 -10.24 2.29 -9.44
C THR A 35 -10.21 2.48 -10.97
N LEU A 36 -9.24 1.86 -11.66
CA LEU A 36 -9.15 1.96 -13.12
C LEU A 36 -10.24 1.15 -13.83
N LYS A 37 -10.68 0.04 -13.23
CA LYS A 37 -11.81 -0.73 -13.76
C LYS A 37 -13.10 0.07 -13.65
N GLU A 38 -13.36 0.72 -12.53
CA GLU A 38 -14.58 1.52 -12.34
C GLU A 38 -14.60 2.79 -13.21
N LYS A 39 -13.48 3.52 -13.25
CA LYS A 39 -13.45 4.83 -13.93
C LYS A 39 -13.19 4.75 -15.42
N LEU A 40 -12.41 3.78 -15.87
CA LEU A 40 -11.93 3.69 -17.25
C LEU A 40 -12.28 2.36 -17.92
N ASN A 41 -12.94 1.42 -17.21
CA ASN A 41 -13.23 0.07 -17.66
C ASN A 41 -11.99 -0.67 -18.20
N LYS A 42 -10.82 -0.41 -17.59
CA LYS A 42 -9.55 -1.04 -17.98
C LYS A 42 -9.12 -2.07 -16.94
N ASN A 43 -8.80 -3.28 -17.40
CA ASN A 43 -8.16 -4.28 -16.58
C ASN A 43 -6.69 -3.90 -16.36
N PHE A 44 -6.26 -3.88 -15.10
CA PHE A 44 -4.90 -3.53 -14.71
C PHE A 44 -4.30 -4.62 -13.80
N ARG A 45 -2.97 -4.64 -13.71
CA ARG A 45 -2.25 -5.55 -12.80
C ARG A 45 -2.56 -5.21 -11.34
N LYS A 46 -2.39 -6.19 -10.44
CA LYS A 46 -2.48 -5.98 -8.98
C LYS A 46 -1.54 -4.85 -8.58
N HIS A 47 -2.11 -3.75 -8.12
CA HIS A 47 -1.38 -2.55 -7.75
C HIS A 47 -2.17 -1.81 -6.68
N LYS A 48 -1.55 -1.67 -5.51
CA LYS A 48 -2.10 -0.93 -4.38
C LYS A 48 -1.13 0.17 -3.99
N ILE A 49 -1.68 1.32 -3.63
CA ILE A 49 -0.94 2.44 -3.05
C ILE A 49 -1.32 2.53 -1.59
N LEU A 50 -0.33 2.48 -0.70
CA LEU A 50 -0.52 2.65 0.73
C LEU A 50 0.02 4.03 1.13
N GLY A 51 -0.86 4.90 1.63
CA GLY A 51 -0.46 6.13 2.28
C GLY A 51 -0.13 5.83 3.73
N ALA A 52 1.16 5.88 4.08
CA ALA A 52 1.65 5.57 5.41
C ALA A 52 2.25 6.83 6.07
N CYS A 53 2.05 6.99 7.38
CA CYS A 53 2.45 8.18 8.11
C CYS A 53 2.96 7.83 9.52
N ASP A 54 4.06 8.46 9.92
CA ASP A 54 4.51 8.55 11.32
C ASP A 54 3.93 9.84 11.92
N PRO A 55 2.91 9.77 12.82
CA PRO A 55 2.20 10.96 13.27
C PRO A 55 3.08 11.95 14.05
N PRO A 56 3.91 11.55 15.03
CA PRO A 56 4.87 12.44 15.67
C PRO A 56 5.82 13.15 14.70
N PHE A 57 6.25 12.47 13.63
CA PHE A 57 7.11 13.07 12.62
C PHE A 57 6.35 14.05 11.72
N ALA A 58 5.13 13.69 11.29
CA ALA A 58 4.32 14.52 10.39
C ALA A 58 3.73 15.78 11.04
N PHE A 59 3.55 15.76 12.36
CA PHE A 59 3.02 16.90 13.11
C PHE A 59 4.08 17.96 13.47
N LYS A 60 5.36 17.58 13.55
CA LYS A 60 6.47 18.49 13.83
C LYS A 60 6.89 19.28 12.60
#